data_AF-A0A0D0IBW4-F1
#
_entry.id   AF-A0A0D0IBW4-F1
#
_cell.length_a   1.000
_cell.length_b   1.000
_cell.length_c   1.000
_cell.angle_alpha   90.00
_cell.angle_beta   90.00
_cell.angle_gamma   90.00
#
_symmetry.space_group_name_H-M   'P 1'
#
loop_
_entity.id
_entity.type
_entity.pdbx_description
1 polymer ?
#
loop_
_entity_poly.entity_id
_entity_poly.type
_entity_poly.pdbx_seq_one_letter_code
_entity_poly.pdbx_strand_id
1 'polypeptide(L)'
;MIGDLLLTWLSESGSGTIADFRARAAWLTRTENLDLPERSGGRWLRDAASLGHCEVDWKNGTWSVAPPVITRLPLADGLAVLAGARRPRLIRAIDAAGIYVEQARRTGSERDIPAPSTILIPYDRTRDLEDAAAAIGAAYSGCAAAGIAYMLPPTAPTVPTAPPAYDSQFEQLGSFSPQNWMTASPRDPALPDGLYREQINGRWQYLLRRGGAWYAADLAAGVFAELARRGDTVVRWRPDSDHHTTTGTFIVDWGAPLPPLHSRALVLCSGFAPRFGNAAETALYDNVPRDIATSVASSLGQTMQIST
;
A
#
# COMPACT_ATOMS: atom_id res chain seq x y z
N MET A 1 10.81 17.26 6.25
CA MET A 1 12.09 17.29 5.49
C MET A 1 12.78 15.93 5.41
N ILE A 2 12.56 14.99 6.34
CA ILE A 2 13.17 13.64 6.33
C ILE A 2 12.63 12.72 5.23
N GLY A 3 11.31 12.70 5.00
CA GLY A 3 10.71 11.82 3.98
C GLY A 3 11.24 12.08 2.57
N ASP A 4 11.37 13.35 2.18
CA ASP A 4 11.95 13.73 0.88
C ASP A 4 13.43 13.35 0.77
N LEU A 5 14.18 13.47 1.86
CA LEU A 5 15.60 13.10 1.90
C LEU A 5 15.78 11.58 1.76
N LEU A 6 14.94 10.78 2.42
CA LEU A 6 14.93 9.32 2.25
C LEU A 6 14.58 8.93 0.82
N LEU A 7 13.56 9.55 0.23
CA LEU A 7 13.19 9.27 -1.16
C LEU A 7 14.31 9.67 -2.13
N THR A 8 15.00 10.79 -1.88
CA THR A 8 16.16 11.22 -2.68
C THR A 8 17.29 10.20 -2.60
N TRP A 9 17.64 9.77 -1.39
CA TRP A 9 18.67 8.74 -1.19
C TRP A 9 18.30 7.40 -1.85
N LEU A 10 17.04 6.96 -1.72
CA LEU A 10 16.53 5.75 -2.35
C LEU A 10 16.61 5.85 -3.88
N SER A 11 16.33 7.04 -4.43
CA SER A 11 16.37 7.33 -5.87
C SER A 11 17.78 7.32 -6.46
N GLU A 12 18.76 7.82 -5.71
CA GLU A 12 20.18 7.78 -6.09
C GLU A 12 20.76 6.37 -5.99
N SER A 13 20.40 5.65 -4.93
CA SER A 13 20.88 4.28 -4.68
C SER A 13 20.31 3.28 -5.69
N GLY A 14 19.08 3.47 -6.15
CA GLY A 14 18.44 2.65 -7.19
C GLY A 14 17.91 1.31 -6.71
N SER A 15 18.65 0.58 -5.88
CA SER A 15 18.21 -0.67 -5.26
C SER A 15 19.01 -0.96 -3.98
N GLY A 16 18.53 -1.89 -3.15
CA GLY A 16 19.25 -2.30 -1.94
C GLY A 16 18.50 -3.31 -1.09
N THR A 17 18.96 -3.49 0.15
CA THR A 17 18.30 -4.36 1.13
C THR A 17 17.41 -3.56 2.06
N ILE A 18 16.34 -4.19 2.56
CA ILE A 18 15.44 -3.60 3.56
C ILE A 18 16.19 -3.35 4.88
N ALA A 19 17.18 -4.19 5.21
CA ALA A 19 18.01 -4.02 6.40
C ALA A 19 18.86 -2.73 6.31
N ASP A 20 19.54 -2.50 5.18
CA ASP A 20 20.33 -1.27 4.96
C ASP A 20 19.42 -0.03 4.95
N PHE A 21 18.25 -0.11 4.29
CA PHE A 21 17.25 0.96 4.34
C PHE A 21 16.86 1.31 5.79
N ARG A 22 16.52 0.30 6.60
CA ARG A 22 16.09 0.51 8.00
C ARG A 22 17.19 1.14 8.85
N ALA A 23 18.43 0.68 8.68
CA ALA A 23 19.58 1.25 9.40
C ALA A 23 19.78 2.74 9.05
N ARG A 24 19.64 3.11 7.79
CA ARG A 24 19.77 4.51 7.33
C ARG A 24 18.60 5.38 7.78
N ALA A 25 17.37 4.86 7.70
CA ALA A 25 16.20 5.56 8.22
C ALA A 25 16.36 5.84 9.71
N ALA A 26 16.78 4.84 10.51
CA ALA A 26 17.02 5.00 11.94
C ALA A 26 18.19 5.94 12.27
N TRP A 27 19.23 5.97 11.43
CA TRP A 27 20.31 6.96 11.55
C TRP A 27 19.81 8.39 11.30
N LEU A 28 19.00 8.57 10.24
CA LEU A 28 18.49 9.89 9.87
C LEU A 28 17.49 10.43 10.91
N THR A 29 16.58 9.58 11.43
CA THR A 29 15.64 10.00 12.47
C THR A 29 16.34 10.38 13.78
N ARG A 30 17.40 9.64 14.17
CA ARG A 30 18.23 10.01 15.33
C ARG A 30 18.96 11.34 15.14
N THR A 31 19.47 11.61 13.94
CA THR A 31 20.15 12.88 13.63
C THR A 31 19.22 14.09 13.75
N GLU A 32 17.93 13.87 13.49
CA GLU A 32 16.88 14.88 13.57
C GLU A 32 16.16 14.88 14.94
N ASN A 33 16.71 14.20 15.94
CA ASN A 33 16.15 14.07 17.30
C ASN A 33 14.70 13.55 17.34
N LEU A 34 14.34 12.66 16.41
CA LEU A 34 13.06 11.96 16.41
C LEU A 34 13.20 10.58 17.05
N ASP A 35 12.53 10.39 18.19
CA ASP A 35 12.40 9.09 18.85
C ASP A 35 11.21 8.33 18.27
N LEU A 36 11.47 7.50 17.26
CA LEU A 36 10.45 6.77 16.53
C LEU A 36 10.57 5.26 16.75
N PRO A 37 9.45 4.52 16.77
CA PRO A 37 9.47 3.06 16.84
C PRO A 37 10.31 2.43 15.72
N GLU A 38 10.99 1.30 16.01
CA GLU A 38 11.81 0.56 15.03
C GLU A 38 11.05 0.21 13.73
N ARG A 39 9.74 -0.03 13.86
CA ARG A 39 8.84 -0.35 12.74
C ARG A 39 8.58 0.82 11.78
N SER A 40 8.89 2.06 12.15
CA SER A 40 8.55 3.25 11.36
C SER A 40 9.28 3.29 10.02
N GLY A 41 10.52 2.81 9.94
CA GLY A 41 11.23 2.66 8.66
C GLY A 41 10.53 1.68 7.71
N GLY A 42 10.09 0.53 8.23
CA GLY A 42 9.34 -0.45 7.43
C GLY A 42 7.99 0.09 6.93
N ARG A 43 7.28 0.88 7.76
CA ARG A 43 6.04 1.54 7.35
C ARG A 43 6.29 2.59 6.26
N TRP A 44 7.29 3.44 6.43
CA TRP A 44 7.64 4.43 5.42
C TRP A 44 7.95 3.79 4.06
N LEU A 45 8.72 2.69 4.06
CA LEU A 45 9.06 1.98 2.82
C LEU A 45 7.82 1.36 2.15
N ARG A 46 6.87 0.85 2.95
CA ARG A 46 5.58 0.39 2.45
C ARG A 46 4.78 1.52 1.81
N ASP A 47 4.69 2.69 2.47
CA ASP A 47 3.95 3.84 1.94
C ASP A 47 4.59 4.38 0.66
N ALA A 48 5.93 4.45 0.61
CA ALA A 48 6.67 4.81 -0.60
C ALA A 48 6.41 3.82 -1.75
N ALA A 49 6.29 2.52 -1.45
CA ALA A 49 5.93 1.52 -2.45
C ALA A 49 4.48 1.66 -2.92
N SER A 50 3.53 1.90 -2.02
CA SER A 50 2.15 2.19 -2.38
C SER A 50 2.05 3.43 -3.25
N LEU A 51 2.82 4.49 -2.96
CA LEU A 51 2.89 5.71 -3.78
C LEU A 51 3.58 5.52 -5.14
N GLY A 52 4.06 4.32 -5.45
CA GLY A 52 4.71 4.00 -6.73
C GLY A 52 6.15 4.53 -6.84
N HIS A 53 6.80 4.86 -5.72
CA HIS A 53 8.21 5.28 -5.74
C HIS A 53 9.18 4.11 -5.84
N CYS A 54 8.80 2.94 -5.32
CA CYS A 54 9.64 1.75 -5.31
C CYS A 54 8.81 0.46 -5.29
N GLU A 55 9.49 -0.66 -5.54
CA GLU A 55 8.99 -2.00 -5.28
C GLU A 55 9.77 -2.63 -4.12
N VAL A 56 9.09 -3.43 -3.31
CA VAL A 56 9.65 -4.04 -2.11
C VAL A 56 9.35 -5.53 -2.11
N ASP A 57 10.42 -6.33 -2.11
CA ASP A 57 10.34 -7.77 -1.92
C ASP A 57 10.63 -8.08 -0.45
N TRP A 58 9.55 -8.17 0.34
CA TRP A 58 9.64 -8.49 1.76
C TRP A 58 10.17 -9.90 2.04
N LYS A 59 9.99 -10.84 1.10
CA LYS A 59 10.42 -12.24 1.25
C LYS A 59 11.94 -12.34 1.12
N ASN A 60 12.49 -11.70 0.11
CA ASN A 60 13.94 -11.68 -0.15
C ASN A 60 14.65 -10.52 0.58
N GLY A 61 13.91 -9.60 1.17
CA GLY A 61 14.47 -8.50 1.95
C GLY A 61 15.13 -7.43 1.09
N THR A 62 14.64 -7.22 -0.13
CA THR A 62 15.21 -6.26 -1.10
C THR A 62 14.19 -5.22 -1.54
N TRP A 63 14.68 -4.13 -2.12
CA TRP A 63 13.87 -3.09 -2.73
C TRP A 63 14.55 -2.53 -3.98
N SER A 64 13.76 -1.97 -4.89
CA SER A 64 14.23 -1.27 -6.07
C SER A 64 13.40 -0.02 -6.31
N VAL A 65 14.02 1.10 -6.67
CA VAL A 65 13.30 2.31 -7.05
C VAL A 65 12.61 2.10 -8.40
N ALA A 66 11.42 2.68 -8.54
CA ALA A 66 10.73 2.73 -9.82
C ALA A 66 11.26 3.90 -10.67
N PRO A 67 11.30 3.80 -12.02
CA PRO A 67 11.60 4.95 -12.87
C PRO A 67 10.56 6.07 -12.67
N PRO A 68 10.90 7.34 -12.96
CA PRO A 68 9.97 8.45 -12.81
C PRO A 68 8.80 8.32 -13.81
N VAL A 69 7.58 8.49 -13.30
CA VAL A 69 6.35 8.39 -14.09
C VAL A 69 5.38 9.51 -13.69
N ILE A 70 4.78 10.15 -14.69
CA ILE A 70 3.62 11.05 -14.53
C ILE A 70 2.35 10.23 -14.72
N THR A 71 1.45 10.27 -13.74
CA THR A 71 0.12 9.66 -13.83
C THR A 71 -0.95 10.66 -13.41
N ARG A 72 -2.08 10.67 -14.11
CA ARG A 72 -3.25 11.46 -13.73
C ARG A 72 -3.84 10.96 -12.42
N LEU A 73 -4.34 11.90 -11.63
CA LEU A 73 -5.25 11.60 -10.53
C LEU A 73 -6.68 11.51 -11.11
N PRO A 74 -7.44 10.44 -10.80
CA PRO A 74 -8.79 10.30 -11.30
C PRO A 74 -9.70 11.38 -10.69
N LEU A 75 -10.55 11.97 -11.54
CA LEU A 75 -11.58 12.95 -11.14
C LEU A 75 -11.05 14.15 -10.31
N ALA A 76 -9.78 14.51 -10.51
CA ALA A 76 -9.13 15.63 -9.83
C ALA A 76 -8.89 16.83 -10.77
N ASP A 77 -9.78 17.02 -11.75
CA ASP A 77 -9.89 18.20 -12.62
C ASP A 77 -8.56 18.85 -13.03
N GLY A 78 -7.72 18.11 -13.77
CA GLY A 78 -6.47 18.66 -14.31
C GLY A 78 -5.24 18.47 -13.42
N LEU A 79 -5.27 17.57 -12.43
CA LEU A 79 -4.09 17.23 -11.62
C LEU A 79 -3.48 15.86 -11.97
N ALA A 80 -2.17 15.83 -12.12
CA ALA A 80 -1.37 14.62 -12.20
C ALA A 80 -0.34 14.59 -11.06
N VAL A 81 0.23 13.42 -10.79
CA VAL A 81 1.28 13.22 -9.79
C VAL A 81 2.53 12.62 -10.41
N LEU A 82 3.69 13.08 -9.95
CA LEU A 82 4.98 12.46 -10.24
C LEU A 82 5.31 11.36 -9.22
N ALA A 83 5.27 10.12 -9.68
CA ALA A 83 5.68 8.92 -8.97
C ALA A 83 7.09 8.45 -9.42
N GLY A 84 7.62 7.43 -8.75
CA GLY A 84 8.95 6.89 -9.05
C GLY A 84 10.10 7.68 -8.45
N ALA A 85 11.29 7.48 -9.01
CA ALA A 85 12.54 8.06 -8.55
C ALA A 85 12.55 9.60 -8.65
N ARG A 86 12.98 10.27 -7.58
CA ARG A 86 13.17 11.71 -7.49
C ARG A 86 14.63 12.09 -7.31
N ARG A 87 15.42 11.76 -8.32
CA ARG A 87 16.83 12.17 -8.36
C ARG A 87 16.95 13.69 -8.46
N PRO A 88 17.95 14.36 -7.86
CA PRO A 88 18.12 15.81 -7.98
C PRO A 88 18.21 16.29 -9.44
N ARG A 89 18.74 15.46 -10.35
CA ARG A 89 18.74 15.75 -11.80
C ARG A 89 17.33 15.90 -12.40
N LEU A 90 16.36 15.12 -11.92
CA LEU A 90 14.97 15.18 -12.40
C LEU A 90 14.30 16.47 -11.92
N ILE A 91 14.52 16.84 -10.65
CA ILE A 91 13.98 18.08 -10.09
C ILE A 91 14.52 19.29 -10.86
N ARG A 92 15.83 19.33 -11.14
CA ARG A 92 16.43 20.37 -12.00
C ARG A 92 15.86 20.37 -13.43
N ALA A 93 15.51 19.21 -13.98
CA ALA A 93 14.91 19.12 -15.31
C ALA A 93 13.48 19.68 -15.33
N ILE A 94 12.70 19.48 -14.27
CA ILE A 94 11.37 20.11 -14.09
C ILE A 94 11.51 21.64 -14.12
N ASP A 95 12.42 22.18 -13.31
CA ASP A 95 12.67 23.62 -13.25
C ASP A 95 13.16 24.18 -14.60
N ALA A 96 14.11 23.51 -15.24
CA ALA A 96 14.68 23.93 -16.52
C ALA A 96 13.68 23.86 -17.68
N ALA A 97 12.74 22.91 -17.64
CA ALA A 97 11.65 22.80 -18.60
C ALA A 97 10.52 23.83 -18.36
N GLY A 98 10.58 24.59 -17.26
CA GLY A 98 9.54 25.56 -16.91
C GLY A 98 8.20 24.91 -16.55
N ILE A 99 8.22 23.65 -16.12
CA ILE A 99 7.01 22.92 -15.74
C ILE A 99 6.55 23.40 -14.36
N TYR A 100 5.35 23.98 -14.30
CA TYR A 100 4.75 24.35 -13.02
C TYR A 100 4.40 23.10 -12.21
N VAL A 101 4.85 23.05 -10.97
CA VAL A 101 4.54 21.97 -10.04
C VAL A 101 4.17 22.51 -8.67
N GLU A 102 3.24 21.83 -8.00
CA GLU A 102 2.92 22.09 -6.61
C GLU A 102 3.46 20.98 -5.73
N GLN A 103 4.13 21.36 -4.65
CA GLN A 103 4.57 20.40 -3.64
C GLN A 103 3.59 20.41 -2.48
N ALA A 104 2.78 19.35 -2.41
CA ALA A 104 1.84 19.16 -1.33
C ALA A 104 2.42 18.20 -0.29
N ARG A 105 2.09 18.42 0.98
CA ARG A 105 2.38 17.47 2.05
C ARG A 105 1.11 17.24 2.84
N ARG A 106 0.90 15.98 3.18
CA ARG A 106 -0.14 15.60 4.12
C ARG A 106 0.48 15.47 5.50
N THR A 107 -0.18 16.05 6.50
CA THR A 107 0.23 15.89 7.90
C THR A 107 0.12 14.41 8.27
N GLY A 108 1.26 13.79 8.58
CA GLY A 108 1.33 12.41 9.04
C GLY A 108 1.13 12.28 10.55
N SER A 109 1.29 11.07 11.08
CA SER A 109 1.38 10.86 12.53
C SER A 109 2.73 11.37 13.05
N GLU A 110 2.73 12.00 14.22
CA GLU A 110 3.97 12.35 14.95
C GLU A 110 4.79 11.11 15.36
N ARG A 111 4.19 9.92 15.32
CA ARG A 111 4.82 8.64 15.68
C ARG A 111 5.44 7.91 14.50
N ASP A 112 5.48 8.53 13.34
CA ASP A 112 6.01 7.95 12.12
C ASP A 112 6.90 8.90 11.33
N ILE A 113 7.73 8.30 10.46
CA ILE A 113 8.53 9.09 9.52
C ILE A 113 7.54 9.71 8.52
N PRO A 114 7.57 11.04 8.29
CA PRO A 114 6.69 11.67 7.31
C PRO A 114 6.88 11.06 5.92
N ALA A 115 5.77 10.82 5.22
CA ALA A 115 5.81 10.43 3.81
C ALA A 115 6.56 11.48 2.98
N PRO A 116 7.16 11.10 1.83
CA PRO A 116 7.69 12.09 0.89
C PRO A 116 6.57 13.05 0.47
N SER A 117 6.95 14.29 0.14
CA SER A 117 6.03 15.26 -0.47
C SER A 117 5.40 14.68 -1.74
N THR A 118 4.26 15.20 -2.14
CA THR A 118 3.61 14.86 -3.41
C THR A 118 3.91 15.99 -4.38
N ILE A 119 4.46 15.67 -5.55
CA ILE A 119 4.67 16.63 -6.64
C ILE A 119 3.47 16.51 -7.56
N LEU A 120 2.61 17.52 -7.53
CA LEU A 120 1.43 17.65 -8.36
C LEU A 120 1.77 18.49 -9.59
N ILE A 121 1.28 18.06 -10.74
CA ILE A 121 1.48 18.71 -12.04
C ILE A 121 0.10 19.08 -12.57
N PRO A 122 -0.30 20.36 -12.49
CA PRO A 122 -1.49 20.85 -13.16
C PRO A 122 -1.36 20.74 -14.68
N TYR A 123 -2.45 20.44 -15.35
CA TYR A 123 -2.52 20.35 -16.81
C TYR A 123 -3.93 20.70 -17.30
N ASP A 124 -4.01 21.24 -18.52
CA ASP A 124 -5.29 21.53 -19.17
C ASP A 124 -5.70 20.37 -20.09
N ARG A 125 -4.71 19.79 -20.79
CA ARG A 125 -4.91 18.71 -21.76
C ARG A 125 -3.99 17.55 -21.44
N THR A 126 -4.44 16.34 -21.76
CA THR A 126 -3.64 15.13 -21.54
C THR A 126 -2.29 15.17 -22.28
N ARG A 127 -2.23 15.82 -23.45
CA ARG A 127 -0.99 16.01 -24.21
C ARG A 127 0.07 16.81 -23.44
N ASP A 128 -0.34 17.75 -22.59
CA ASP A 128 0.59 18.56 -21.80
C ASP A 128 1.41 17.67 -20.84
N LEU A 129 0.82 16.56 -20.37
CA LEU A 129 1.51 15.59 -19.53
C LEU A 129 2.49 14.71 -20.30
N GLU A 130 2.17 14.36 -21.55
CA GLU A 130 3.08 13.64 -22.45
C GLU A 130 4.30 14.50 -22.77
N ASP A 131 4.07 15.77 -23.12
CA ASP A 131 5.12 16.75 -23.39
C ASP A 131 5.97 17.02 -22.15
N ALA A 132 5.35 17.18 -20.97
CA ALA A 132 6.04 17.33 -19.69
C ALA A 132 6.88 16.11 -19.33
N ALA A 133 6.34 14.89 -19.50
CA ALA A 133 7.07 13.65 -19.25
C ALA A 133 8.29 13.53 -20.15
N ALA A 134 8.13 13.81 -21.45
CA ALA A 134 9.22 13.80 -22.42
C ALA A 134 10.31 14.81 -22.07
N ALA A 135 9.94 16.04 -21.66
CA ALA A 135 10.88 17.10 -21.33
C ALA A 135 11.80 16.76 -20.15
N ILE A 136 11.32 15.97 -19.18
CA ILE A 136 12.09 15.60 -17.98
C ILE A 136 12.65 14.16 -18.02
N GLY A 137 12.43 13.44 -19.12
CA GLY A 137 12.84 12.04 -19.26
C GLY A 137 12.07 11.08 -18.35
N ALA A 138 10.81 11.38 -18.06
CA ALA A 138 9.87 10.50 -17.39
C ALA A 138 8.95 9.79 -18.39
N ALA A 139 8.24 8.76 -17.95
CA ALA A 139 7.15 8.16 -18.72
C ALA A 139 5.80 8.78 -18.34
N TYR A 140 4.84 8.75 -19.26
CA TYR A 140 3.43 9.05 -18.97
C TYR A 140 2.61 7.76 -19.00
N SER A 141 1.83 7.48 -17.96
CA SER A 141 1.09 6.20 -17.82
C SER A 141 -0.43 6.34 -17.81
N GLY A 142 -0.99 7.46 -18.27
CA GLY A 142 -2.44 7.66 -18.22
C GLY A 142 -2.95 7.81 -16.79
N CYS A 143 -3.96 7.03 -16.41
CA CYS A 143 -4.48 6.96 -15.03
C CYS A 143 -4.12 5.60 -14.41
N ALA A 144 -2.98 5.55 -13.71
CA ALA A 144 -2.47 4.32 -13.11
C ALA A 144 -3.41 3.75 -12.04
N ALA A 145 -4.08 4.59 -11.25
CA ALA A 145 -5.05 4.16 -10.24
C ALA A 145 -6.16 3.29 -10.85
N ALA A 146 -6.81 3.78 -11.90
CA ALA A 146 -7.83 3.06 -12.64
C ALA A 146 -7.27 1.79 -13.30
N GLY A 147 -6.13 1.91 -13.99
CA GLY A 147 -5.49 0.78 -14.65
C GLY A 147 -5.17 -0.38 -13.69
N ILE A 148 -4.62 -0.07 -12.51
CA ILE A 148 -4.34 -1.08 -11.48
C ILE A 148 -5.66 -1.67 -10.98
N ALA A 149 -6.63 -0.83 -10.58
CA ALA A 149 -7.90 -1.27 -10.00
C ALA A 149 -8.66 -2.26 -10.91
N TYR A 150 -8.68 -2.01 -12.21
CA TYR A 150 -9.36 -2.87 -13.19
C TYR A 150 -8.60 -4.17 -13.50
N MET A 151 -7.32 -4.27 -13.13
CA MET A 151 -6.50 -5.48 -13.31
C MET A 151 -6.27 -6.25 -12.01
N LEU A 152 -6.88 -5.85 -10.89
CA LEU A 152 -6.69 -6.53 -9.61
C LEU A 152 -7.24 -7.97 -9.68
N PRO A 153 -6.41 -8.99 -9.40
CA PRO A 153 -6.90 -10.35 -9.32
C PRO A 153 -7.73 -10.56 -8.04
N PRO A 154 -8.63 -11.56 -8.03
CA PRO A 154 -9.20 -12.05 -6.79
C PRO A 154 -8.10 -12.42 -5.79
N THR A 155 -8.29 -11.99 -4.54
CA THR A 155 -7.25 -12.06 -3.49
C THR A 155 -7.17 -13.43 -2.80
N ALA A 156 -8.12 -14.32 -3.07
CA ALA A 156 -8.17 -15.65 -2.48
C ALA A 156 -6.90 -16.47 -2.84
N PRO A 157 -6.17 -17.02 -1.84
CA PRO A 157 -5.03 -17.91 -2.09
C PRO A 157 -5.41 -19.14 -2.91
N THR A 158 -4.65 -19.43 -3.97
CA THR A 158 -4.92 -20.54 -4.89
C THR A 158 -3.77 -21.53 -5.02
N VAL A 159 -2.58 -21.22 -4.50
CA VAL A 159 -1.38 -22.06 -4.65
C VAL A 159 -1.40 -23.18 -3.60
N PRO A 160 -1.56 -24.46 -3.97
CA PRO A 160 -1.54 -25.56 -3.01
C PRO A 160 -0.17 -25.69 -2.35
N THR A 161 -0.16 -26.14 -1.10
CA THR A 161 1.06 -26.41 -0.34
C THR A 161 0.89 -27.65 0.53
N ALA A 162 2.00 -28.15 1.06
CA ALA A 162 1.98 -29.21 2.07
C ALA A 162 1.33 -28.71 3.37
N PRO A 163 0.79 -29.63 4.20
CA PRO A 163 0.39 -29.31 5.57
C PRO A 163 1.54 -28.68 6.40
N PRO A 164 1.22 -27.95 7.48
CA PRO A 164 2.23 -27.37 8.36
C PRO A 164 3.15 -28.45 8.96
N ALA A 165 4.38 -28.06 9.28
CA ALA A 165 5.34 -28.97 9.89
C ALA A 165 4.90 -29.37 11.31
N TYR A 166 4.98 -30.67 11.64
CA TYR A 166 4.43 -31.23 12.88
C TYR A 166 4.99 -30.64 14.18
N ASP A 167 6.23 -30.13 14.13
CA ASP A 167 6.93 -29.59 15.30
C ASP A 167 7.15 -28.07 15.20
N SER A 168 6.46 -27.41 14.26
CA SER A 168 6.50 -25.95 14.13
C SER A 168 5.65 -25.26 15.20
N GLN A 169 6.01 -24.02 15.55
CA GLN A 169 5.07 -23.13 16.24
C GLN A 169 3.93 -22.83 15.27
N PHE A 170 2.71 -23.21 15.65
CA PHE A 170 1.55 -23.17 14.77
C PHE A 170 0.38 -22.46 15.44
N GLU A 171 -0.22 -21.50 14.74
CA GLU A 171 -1.27 -20.64 15.31
C GLU A 171 -2.38 -20.38 14.29
N GLN A 172 -3.61 -20.27 14.78
CA GLN A 172 -4.79 -19.92 14.01
C GLN A 172 -5.22 -18.47 14.28
N LEU A 173 -5.65 -17.76 13.24
CA LEU A 173 -6.25 -16.45 13.40
C LEU A 173 -7.64 -16.55 14.04
N GLY A 174 -7.79 -16.03 15.26
CA GLY A 174 -9.05 -15.98 16.01
C GLY A 174 -9.89 -14.74 15.67
N SER A 175 -9.29 -13.55 15.79
CA SER A 175 -9.94 -12.25 15.52
C SER A 175 -9.11 -11.39 14.57
N PHE A 176 -9.75 -10.41 13.92
CA PHE A 176 -9.10 -9.53 12.94
C PHE A 176 -8.68 -8.17 13.52
N SER A 177 -9.50 -7.54 14.37
CA SER A 177 -9.23 -6.19 14.90
C SER A 177 -9.30 -6.17 16.44
N PRO A 178 -8.15 -6.16 17.14
CA PRO A 178 -6.81 -6.45 16.63
C PRO A 178 -6.69 -7.92 16.19
N GLN A 179 -5.66 -8.22 15.41
CA GLN A 179 -5.37 -9.60 15.03
C GLN A 179 -4.94 -10.39 16.26
N ASN A 180 -5.68 -11.45 16.58
CA ASN A 180 -5.34 -12.36 17.66
C ASN A 180 -5.03 -13.75 17.09
N TRP A 181 -3.86 -14.27 17.43
CA TRP A 181 -3.38 -15.57 16.97
C TRP A 181 -3.38 -16.53 18.16
N MET A 182 -4.10 -17.63 18.02
CA MET A 182 -4.27 -18.64 19.07
C MET A 182 -3.45 -19.87 18.72
N THR A 183 -2.73 -20.42 19.70
CA THR A 183 -1.98 -21.66 19.52
C THR A 183 -2.88 -22.78 19.00
N ALA A 184 -2.44 -23.45 17.95
CA ALA A 184 -3.10 -24.60 17.34
C ALA A 184 -2.12 -25.78 17.26
N SER A 185 -2.64 -26.99 17.10
CA SER A 185 -1.81 -28.18 16.90
C SER A 185 -1.86 -28.61 15.44
N PRO A 186 -0.72 -28.71 14.72
CA PRO A 186 -0.71 -29.20 13.34
C PRO A 186 -1.08 -30.70 13.25
N ARG A 187 -1.08 -31.41 14.39
CA ARG A 187 -1.47 -32.82 14.49
C ARG A 187 -2.96 -33.03 14.74
N ASP A 188 -3.73 -31.97 14.97
CA ASP A 188 -5.16 -32.07 15.23
C ASP A 188 -5.90 -32.46 13.92
N PRO A 189 -6.49 -33.66 13.84
CA PRO A 189 -7.21 -34.09 12.65
C PRO A 189 -8.51 -33.30 12.44
N ALA A 190 -9.02 -32.64 13.48
CA ALA A 190 -10.25 -31.86 13.48
C ALA A 190 -10.01 -30.35 13.34
N LEU A 191 -8.83 -29.93 12.85
CA LEU A 191 -8.57 -28.53 12.54
C LEU A 191 -9.71 -27.95 11.69
N PRO A 192 -10.23 -26.77 12.00
CA PRO A 192 -11.25 -26.12 11.18
C PRO A 192 -10.64 -25.48 9.92
N ASP A 193 -11.49 -25.00 9.02
CA ASP A 193 -11.05 -24.10 7.97
C ASP A 193 -10.70 -22.73 8.57
N GLY A 194 -9.63 -22.10 8.07
CA GLY A 194 -9.15 -20.84 8.64
C GLY A 194 -7.82 -20.39 8.07
N LEU A 195 -7.40 -19.19 8.50
CA LEU A 195 -6.05 -18.70 8.29
C LEU A 195 -5.17 -19.12 9.46
N TYR A 196 -4.00 -19.65 9.13
CA TYR A 196 -2.99 -20.11 10.05
C TYR A 196 -1.65 -19.44 9.75
N ARG A 197 -0.76 -19.48 10.73
CA ARG A 197 0.66 -19.18 10.54
C ARG A 197 1.52 -20.23 11.21
N GLU A 198 2.64 -20.53 10.57
CA GLU A 198 3.67 -21.40 11.14
C GLU A 198 5.03 -20.72 11.15
N GLN A 199 5.87 -21.02 12.13
CA GLN A 199 7.23 -20.52 12.18
C GLN A 199 8.22 -21.54 11.60
N ILE A 200 8.83 -21.19 10.47
CA ILE A 200 9.89 -21.98 9.81
C ILE A 200 11.16 -21.13 9.74
N ASN A 201 12.28 -21.66 10.24
CA ASN A 201 13.57 -20.97 10.27
C ASN A 201 13.47 -19.55 10.87
N GLY A 202 12.70 -19.41 11.96
CA GLY A 202 12.47 -18.14 12.65
C GLY A 202 11.52 -17.16 11.92
N ARG A 203 10.99 -17.50 10.75
CA ARG A 203 10.07 -16.65 9.97
C ARG A 203 8.65 -17.21 9.97
N TRP A 204 7.68 -16.32 10.12
CA TRP A 204 6.27 -16.66 9.96
C TRP A 204 5.92 -16.84 8.48
N GLN A 205 5.28 -17.95 8.17
CA GLN A 205 4.61 -18.22 6.90
C GLN A 205 3.12 -18.34 7.14
N TYR A 206 2.29 -17.94 6.18
CA TYR A 206 0.83 -17.96 6.30
C TYR A 206 0.25 -19.05 5.41
N LEU A 207 -0.71 -19.77 5.98
CA LEU A 207 -1.33 -20.95 5.37
C LEU A 207 -2.84 -20.81 5.49
N LEU A 208 -3.55 -21.00 4.39
CA LEU A 208 -5.00 -21.04 4.38
C LEU A 208 -5.46 -22.51 4.30
N ARG A 209 -6.32 -22.92 5.23
CA ARG A 209 -7.00 -24.22 5.18
C ARG A 209 -8.42 -24.07 4.66
N ARG A 210 -8.74 -24.83 3.62
CA ARG A 210 -10.07 -24.87 2.99
C ARG A 210 -10.42 -26.28 2.56
N GLY A 211 -11.55 -26.81 3.04
CA GLY A 211 -12.06 -28.13 2.63
C GLY A 211 -11.04 -29.25 2.83
N GLY A 212 -10.21 -29.17 3.88
CA GLY A 212 -9.15 -30.14 4.16
C GLY A 212 -7.85 -29.97 3.36
N ALA A 213 -7.79 -29.05 2.40
CA ALA A 213 -6.58 -28.73 1.64
C ALA A 213 -5.86 -27.48 2.22
N TRP A 214 -4.56 -27.38 1.95
CA TRP A 214 -3.71 -26.28 2.38
C TRP A 214 -3.23 -25.45 1.19
N TYR A 215 -3.27 -24.13 1.35
CA TYR A 215 -2.83 -23.16 0.35
C TYR A 215 -1.81 -22.20 0.96
N ALA A 216 -0.75 -21.90 0.23
CA ALA A 216 0.21 -20.87 0.62
C ALA A 216 -0.46 -19.49 0.49
N ALA A 217 -0.33 -18.65 1.52
CA ALA A 217 -0.89 -17.32 1.53
C ALA A 217 0.14 -16.29 2.00
N ASP A 218 -0.06 -15.04 1.62
CA ASP A 218 0.45 -13.92 2.41
C ASP A 218 -0.61 -13.50 3.45
N LEU A 219 -0.21 -12.64 4.40
CA LEU A 219 -1.10 -12.20 5.47
C LEU A 219 -2.36 -11.50 4.94
N ALA A 220 -2.20 -10.59 3.98
CA ALA A 220 -3.30 -9.78 3.47
C ALA A 220 -4.32 -10.67 2.72
N ALA A 221 -3.82 -11.51 1.84
CA ALA A 221 -4.60 -12.46 1.06
C ALA A 221 -5.35 -13.44 1.97
N GLY A 222 -4.66 -13.99 2.97
CA GLY A 222 -5.25 -14.88 3.96
C GLY A 222 -6.35 -14.21 4.78
N VAL A 223 -6.14 -12.96 5.22
CA VAL A 223 -7.12 -12.20 6.01
C VAL A 223 -8.37 -11.93 5.20
N PHE A 224 -8.25 -11.40 3.98
CA PHE A 224 -9.43 -11.13 3.13
C PHE A 224 -10.16 -12.40 2.72
N ALA A 225 -9.46 -13.51 2.48
CA ALA A 225 -10.09 -14.79 2.21
C ALA A 225 -10.87 -15.34 3.43
N GLU A 226 -10.43 -15.04 4.65
CA GLU A 226 -11.14 -15.46 5.87
C GLU A 226 -12.31 -14.54 6.21
N LEU A 227 -12.17 -13.23 6.00
CA LEU A 227 -13.29 -12.27 6.09
C LEU A 227 -14.40 -12.64 5.11
N ALA A 228 -14.05 -12.89 3.85
CA ALA A 228 -15.01 -13.33 2.83
C ALA A 228 -15.73 -14.63 3.22
N ARG A 229 -15.02 -15.61 3.79
CA ARG A 229 -15.63 -16.87 4.26
C ARG A 229 -16.62 -16.64 5.40
N ARG A 230 -16.31 -15.73 6.32
CA ARG A 230 -17.17 -15.42 7.48
C ARG A 230 -18.34 -14.50 7.11
N GLY A 231 -18.31 -13.86 5.94
CA GLY A 231 -19.27 -12.83 5.55
C GLY A 231 -19.02 -11.49 6.23
N ASP A 232 -17.85 -11.33 6.85
CA ASP A 232 -17.46 -10.10 7.55
C ASP A 232 -17.04 -9.05 6.53
N THR A 233 -17.56 -7.84 6.71
CA THR A 233 -17.24 -6.67 5.88
C THR A 233 -16.42 -5.67 6.65
N VAL A 234 -15.22 -5.38 6.16
CA VAL A 234 -14.29 -4.39 6.77
C VAL A 234 -14.01 -3.20 5.86
N VAL A 235 -14.70 -3.11 4.73
CA VAL A 235 -14.51 -2.10 3.70
C VAL A 235 -15.75 -1.22 3.59
N ARG A 236 -15.55 0.09 3.70
CA ARG A 236 -16.59 1.11 3.56
C ARG A 236 -16.15 2.18 2.58
N TRP A 237 -17.10 2.80 1.90
CA TRP A 237 -16.88 3.98 1.09
C TRP A 237 -17.83 5.08 1.52
N ARG A 238 -17.27 6.26 1.81
CA ARG A 238 -18.01 7.45 2.21
C ARG A 238 -17.89 8.50 1.12
N PRO A 239 -18.99 9.02 0.54
CA PRO A 239 -18.89 10.10 -0.43
C PRO A 239 -18.28 11.36 0.21
N ASP A 240 -17.56 12.17 -0.57
CA ASP A 240 -16.93 13.40 -0.04
C ASP A 240 -17.97 14.50 0.26
N SER A 241 -19.16 14.40 -0.34
CA SER A 241 -20.33 15.24 -0.01
C SER A 241 -21.65 14.47 -0.19
N ASP A 242 -22.70 14.92 0.51
CA ASP A 242 -24.05 14.34 0.46
C ASP A 242 -24.69 14.38 -0.95
N HIS A 243 -24.11 15.14 -1.88
CA HIS A 243 -24.61 15.30 -3.23
C HIS A 243 -23.87 14.39 -4.21
N HIS A 244 -24.34 13.14 -4.37
CA HIS A 244 -23.99 12.21 -5.47
C HIS A 244 -22.57 12.37 -6.05
N THR A 245 -21.57 12.52 -5.18
CA THR A 245 -20.19 12.68 -5.61
C THR A 245 -19.72 11.35 -6.17
N THR A 246 -19.03 11.41 -7.30
CA THR A 246 -18.41 10.22 -7.91
C THR A 246 -17.12 9.83 -7.18
N THR A 247 -16.61 10.68 -6.30
CA THR A 247 -15.42 10.49 -5.44
C THR A 247 -15.81 10.43 -3.97
N GLY A 248 -14.95 9.77 -3.18
CA GLY A 248 -15.16 9.62 -1.76
C GLY A 248 -13.91 9.13 -1.04
N THR A 249 -14.08 8.85 0.25
CA THR A 249 -13.09 8.20 1.09
C THR A 249 -13.33 6.69 1.13
N PHE A 250 -12.36 5.89 0.71
CA PHE A 250 -12.34 4.45 0.94
C PHE A 250 -11.72 4.15 2.32
N ILE A 251 -12.41 3.34 3.12
CA ILE A 251 -12.09 3.09 4.53
C ILE A 251 -11.95 1.58 4.73
N VAL A 252 -10.85 1.15 5.36
CA VAL A 252 -10.57 -0.25 5.69
C VAL A 252 -10.22 -0.38 7.16
N ASP A 253 -10.72 -1.41 7.84
CA ASP A 253 -10.36 -1.68 9.24
C ASP A 253 -8.88 -2.11 9.38
N TRP A 254 -8.24 -1.67 10.46
CA TRP A 254 -6.81 -1.85 10.75
C TRP A 254 -6.38 -3.32 10.77
N GLY A 255 -7.29 -4.20 11.18
CA GLY A 255 -7.10 -5.65 11.20
C GLY A 255 -6.91 -6.31 9.83
N ALA A 256 -7.24 -5.58 8.75
CA ALA A 256 -7.25 -6.08 7.38
C ALA A 256 -6.24 -5.30 6.52
N PRO A 257 -4.94 -5.65 6.57
CA PRO A 257 -3.94 -4.98 5.76
C PRO A 257 -4.24 -5.24 4.28
N LEU A 258 -4.35 -4.16 3.48
CA LEU A 258 -4.55 -4.29 2.04
C LEU A 258 -3.33 -4.94 1.37
N PRO A 259 -3.55 -5.82 0.35
CA PRO A 259 -2.47 -6.23 -0.52
C PRO A 259 -1.82 -5.02 -1.22
N PRO A 260 -0.52 -5.08 -1.58
CA PRO A 260 0.21 -3.92 -2.07
C PRO A 260 -0.41 -3.22 -3.28
N LEU A 261 -0.92 -3.98 -4.26
CA LEU A 261 -1.53 -3.40 -5.46
C LEU A 261 -2.86 -2.70 -5.16
N HIS A 262 -3.67 -3.24 -4.24
CA HIS A 262 -4.90 -2.59 -3.78
C HIS A 262 -4.60 -1.27 -3.09
N SER A 263 -3.61 -1.26 -2.19
CA SER A 263 -3.15 -0.03 -1.53
C SER A 263 -2.67 0.99 -2.56
N ARG A 264 -1.86 0.56 -3.56
CA ARG A 264 -1.37 1.41 -4.64
C ARG A 264 -2.48 2.03 -5.48
N ALA A 265 -3.48 1.24 -5.88
CA ALA A 265 -4.62 1.74 -6.65
C ALA A 265 -5.33 2.88 -5.90
N LEU A 266 -5.53 2.73 -4.59
CA LEU A 266 -6.23 3.71 -3.76
C LEU A 266 -5.39 4.95 -3.47
N VAL A 267 -4.10 4.83 -3.12
CA VAL A 267 -3.27 6.03 -2.84
C VAL A 267 -3.01 6.86 -4.08
N LEU A 268 -2.91 6.23 -5.25
CA LEU A 268 -2.76 6.94 -6.53
C LEU A 268 -4.05 7.67 -6.95
N CYS A 269 -5.17 7.48 -6.25
CA CYS A 269 -6.35 8.30 -6.45
C CYS A 269 -6.14 9.74 -5.94
N SER A 270 -5.32 9.93 -4.90
CA SER A 270 -5.04 11.27 -4.32
C SER A 270 -3.58 11.70 -4.42
N GLY A 271 -2.66 10.78 -4.69
CA GLY A 271 -1.22 11.03 -4.65
C GLY A 271 -0.63 11.08 -3.24
N PHE A 272 -1.41 10.75 -2.21
CA PHE A 272 -0.99 10.79 -0.80
C PHE A 272 -1.06 9.41 -0.14
N ALA A 273 -0.15 9.18 0.82
CA ALA A 273 -0.22 8.03 1.72
C ALA A 273 -1.56 7.98 2.48
N PRO A 274 -2.03 6.78 2.89
CA PRO A 274 -3.29 6.66 3.61
C PRO A 274 -3.24 7.42 4.94
N ARG A 275 -4.39 7.95 5.35
CA ARG A 275 -4.56 8.49 6.70
C ARG A 275 -4.97 7.35 7.64
N PHE A 276 -4.66 7.51 8.90
CA PHE A 276 -5.17 6.64 9.95
C PHE A 276 -6.04 7.48 10.87
N GLY A 277 -7.26 7.01 11.17
CA GLY A 277 -8.19 7.74 12.03
C GLY A 277 -7.64 7.94 13.44
N ASN A 278 -8.07 9.00 14.14
CA ASN A 278 -7.55 9.35 15.49
C ASN A 278 -7.84 8.28 16.57
N ALA A 279 -8.86 7.43 16.37
CA ALA A 279 -9.14 6.25 17.19
C ALA A 279 -8.37 4.99 16.74
N ALA A 280 -7.52 5.11 15.72
CA ALA A 280 -6.53 4.13 15.24
C ALA A 280 -7.03 2.77 14.74
N GLU A 281 -8.31 2.62 14.40
CA GLU A 281 -8.85 1.34 13.91
C GLU A 281 -9.12 1.29 12.40
N THR A 282 -8.84 2.36 11.64
CA THR A 282 -9.09 2.37 10.19
C THR A 282 -8.00 3.10 9.40
N ALA A 283 -7.76 2.62 8.18
CA ALA A 283 -7.02 3.29 7.13
C ALA A 283 -7.99 3.98 6.16
N LEU A 284 -7.70 5.24 5.80
CA LEU A 284 -8.54 6.09 4.97
C LEU A 284 -7.75 6.51 3.72
N TYR A 285 -8.37 6.33 2.56
CA TYR A 285 -7.84 6.70 1.25
C TYR A 285 -8.81 7.71 0.63
N ASP A 286 -8.33 8.91 0.33
CA ASP A 286 -9.18 10.02 -0.12
C ASP A 286 -9.22 10.10 -1.66
N ASN A 287 -10.18 10.88 -2.18
CA ASN A 287 -10.41 11.09 -3.62
C ASN A 287 -10.58 9.79 -4.42
N VAL A 288 -11.14 8.74 -3.81
CA VAL A 288 -11.31 7.44 -4.47
C VAL A 288 -12.63 7.43 -5.24
N PRO A 289 -12.60 7.32 -6.58
CA PRO A 289 -13.81 7.14 -7.37
C PRO A 289 -14.58 5.87 -6.97
N ARG A 290 -15.91 5.93 -7.01
CA ARG A 290 -16.77 4.81 -6.58
C ARG A 290 -16.56 3.53 -7.39
N ASP A 291 -16.26 3.64 -8.68
CA ASP A 291 -15.95 2.51 -9.57
C ASP A 291 -14.63 1.83 -9.20
N ILE A 292 -13.58 2.62 -8.90
CA ILE A 292 -12.31 2.12 -8.37
C ILE A 292 -12.52 1.44 -7.01
N ALA A 293 -13.24 2.09 -6.09
CA ALA A 293 -13.57 1.54 -4.77
C ALA A 293 -14.30 0.19 -4.89
N THR A 294 -15.28 0.11 -5.79
CA THR A 294 -16.04 -1.12 -6.05
C THR A 294 -15.16 -2.23 -6.61
N SER A 295 -14.28 -1.90 -7.57
CA SER A 295 -13.36 -2.87 -8.18
C SER A 295 -12.37 -3.43 -7.14
N VAL A 296 -11.80 -2.55 -6.31
CA VAL A 296 -10.93 -2.93 -5.20
C VAL A 296 -11.67 -3.83 -4.22
N ALA A 297 -12.84 -3.43 -3.72
CA ALA A 297 -13.62 -4.24 -2.78
C ALA A 297 -13.99 -5.62 -3.34
N SER A 298 -14.44 -5.67 -4.61
CA SER A 298 -14.79 -6.91 -5.29
C SER A 298 -13.59 -7.87 -5.40
N SER A 299 -12.41 -7.36 -5.79
CA SER A 299 -11.20 -8.17 -5.87
C SER A 299 -10.72 -8.70 -4.51
N LEU A 300 -11.09 -8.04 -3.41
CA LEU A 300 -10.85 -8.49 -2.03
C LEU A 300 -11.89 -9.52 -1.55
N GLY A 301 -12.92 -9.83 -2.33
CA GLY A 301 -14.04 -10.66 -1.89
C GLY A 301 -14.90 -9.97 -0.81
N GLN A 302 -14.98 -8.63 -0.85
CA GLN A 302 -15.70 -7.83 0.12
C GLN A 302 -16.91 -7.14 -0.53
N THR A 303 -18.03 -7.10 0.20
CA THR A 303 -19.17 -6.26 -0.17
C THR A 303 -18.95 -4.86 0.38
N MET A 304 -18.74 -3.88 -0.49
CA MET A 304 -18.51 -2.50 -0.05
C MET A 304 -19.77 -1.89 0.56
N GLN A 305 -19.70 -1.47 1.83
CA GLN A 305 -20.76 -0.69 2.47
C GLN A 305 -20.63 0.79 2.12
N ILE A 306 -21.76 1.46 1.90
CA ILE A 306 -21.80 2.93 1.74
C ILE A 306 -22.13 3.53 3.10
N SER A 307 -21.21 4.31 3.65
CA SER A 307 -21.46 5.07 4.88
C SER A 307 -21.87 6.49 4.53
N THR A 308 -22.94 6.99 5.15
CA THR A 308 -23.28 8.41 5.21
C THR A 308 -22.37 9.12 6.18
#